data_AF-R5L5N9-F1
#
_entry.id   AF-R5L5N9-F1
#
_cell.length_a   1.000
_cell.length_b   1.000
_cell.length_c   1.000
_cell.angle_alpha   90.00
_cell.angle_beta   90.00
_cell.angle_gamma   90.00
#
_symmetry.space_group_name_H-M   'P 1'
#
loop_
_entity.id
_entity.type
_entity.pdbx_description
1 polymer ?
#
loop_
_entity_poly.entity_id
_entity_poly.type
_entity_poly.pdbx_seq_one_letter_code
_entity_poly.pdbx_strand_id
1 'polypeptide(L)' 'MNILGEHMRRYRSQNKMTCAQLAEKINCSSSLISYIENGWVEKCSLRKFCEIVKMLQLSPEEVYKSAMDIAGDINGECNS' A
#
# COMPACT_ATOMS: atom_id res chain seq x y z
N MET A 1 5.96 -4.76 -7.07
CA MET A 1 6.24 -3.97 -5.84
C MET A 1 4.91 -3.54 -5.26
N ASN A 2 4.66 -3.67 -3.95
CA ASN A 2 3.36 -3.34 -3.35
C ASN A 2 3.42 -1.97 -2.69
N ILE A 3 2.88 -0.96 -3.38
CA ILE A 3 2.91 0.44 -2.97
C ILE A 3 2.25 0.67 -1.63
N LEU A 4 1.10 0.05 -1.34
CA LEU A 4 0.42 0.31 -0.08
C LEU A 4 1.31 -0.07 1.10
N GLY A 5 1.97 -1.23 1.02
CA GLY A 5 2.92 -1.68 2.04
C GLY A 5 4.10 -0.73 2.21
N GLU A 6 4.64 -0.19 1.12
CA GLU A 6 5.74 0.77 1.17
C GLU A 6 5.32 2.10 1.82
N HIS A 7 4.19 2.66 1.41
CA HIS A 7 3.67 3.89 2.00
C HIS A 7 3.35 3.72 3.49
N MET A 8 2.76 2.57 3.86
CA MET A 8 2.53 2.23 5.27
C MET A 8 3.83 2.18 6.05
N ARG A 9 4.86 1.51 5.53
CA ARG A 9 6.17 1.42 6.17
C ARG A 9 6.84 2.79 6.32
N ARG A 10 6.81 3.62 5.27
CA ARG A 10 7.36 5.00 5.30
C ARG A 10 6.64 5.86 6.33
N TYR A 11 5.31 5.82 6.34
CA TYR A 11 4.50 6.52 7.34
C TYR A 11 4.87 6.10 8.76
N ARG A 12 5.03 4.78 8.99
CA ARG A 12 5.42 4.23 10.30
C ARG A 12 6.79 4.72 10.73
N SER A 13 7.77 4.68 9.84
CA SER A 13 9.14 5.15 10.12
C SER A 13 9.18 6.65 10.43
N GLN A 14 8.46 7.48 9.67
CA GLN A 14 8.38 8.93 9.90
C GLN A 14 7.76 9.27 11.26
N ASN A 15 6.77 8.49 11.69
CA ASN A 15 6.07 8.70 12.97
C ASN A 15 6.65 7.88 14.13
N LYS A 16 7.76 7.16 13.92
CA LYS A 16 8.38 6.25 14.92
C LYS A 16 7.40 5.25 15.54
N MET A 17 6.48 4.73 14.72
CA MET A 17 5.45 3.80 15.15
C MET A 17 5.87 2.34 14.93
N THR A 18 5.34 1.42 15.73
CA THR A 18 5.39 -0.03 15.48
C THR A 18 4.21 -0.49 14.64
N CYS A 19 4.24 -1.71 14.08
CA CYS A 19 3.10 -2.27 13.34
C CYS A 19 1.83 -2.38 14.22
N ALA A 20 1.98 -2.66 15.51
CA ALA A 20 0.87 -2.71 16.46
C ALA A 20 0.23 -1.34 16.68
N GLN A 21 1.03 -0.29 16.82
CA GLN A 21 0.53 1.08 16.98
C GLN A 21 -0.19 1.57 15.72
N LEU A 22 0.31 1.21 14.53
CA LEU A 22 -0.38 1.53 13.28
C LEU A 22 -1.70 0.77 13.15
N ALA A 23 -1.70 -0.52 13.52
CA ALA A 23 -2.90 -1.36 13.53
C ALA A 23 -3.99 -0.81 14.44
N GLU A 24 -3.63 -0.37 15.66
CA GLU A 24 -4.55 0.27 16.59
C GLU A 24 -5.18 1.53 16.00
N LYS A 25 -4.36 2.40 15.37
CA LYS A 25 -4.84 3.62 14.71
C LYS A 25 -5.81 3.35 13.56
N ILE A 26 -5.62 2.25 12.83
CA ILE A 26 -6.44 1.85 11.68
C ILE A 26 -7.61 0.94 12.11
N ASN A 27 -7.68 0.59 13.40
CA ASN A 27 -8.60 -0.39 13.95
C ASN A 27 -8.57 -1.70 13.13
N CYS A 28 -7.40 -2.33 13.07
CA CYS A 28 -7.20 -3.64 12.45
C CYS A 28 -6.18 -4.47 13.23
N SER A 29 -5.89 -5.70 12.76
CA SER A 29 -4.86 -6.53 13.38
C SER A 29 -3.46 -6.09 12.98
N SER A 30 -2.49 -6.26 13.88
CA SER A 30 -1.06 -6.08 13.58
C SER A 30 -0.57 -7.02 12.48
N SER A 31 -1.16 -8.22 12.39
CA SER A 31 -0.89 -9.17 11.31
C SER A 31 -1.32 -8.64 9.94
N LEU A 32 -2.44 -7.93 9.85
CA LEU A 32 -2.87 -7.32 8.58
C LEU A 32 -1.86 -6.27 8.10
N ILE A 33 -1.35 -5.43 9.02
CA ILE A 33 -0.29 -4.46 8.71
C ILE A 33 0.95 -5.19 8.17
N SER A 34 1.38 -6.25 8.86
CA SER A 34 2.53 -7.06 8.44
C SER A 34 2.32 -7.69 7.06
N TYR A 35 1.14 -8.25 6.78
CA TYR A 35 0.82 -8.80 5.47
C TYR A 35 0.94 -7.76 4.36
N ILE A 36 0.32 -6.59 4.55
CA ILE A 36 0.34 -5.53 3.54
C ILE A 36 1.79 -5.03 3.32
N GLU A 37 2.55 -4.79 4.40
CA GLU A 37 3.96 -4.37 4.31
C GLU A 37 4.86 -5.40 3.61
N ASN A 38 4.50 -6.69 3.63
CA ASN A 38 5.23 -7.78 2.98
C ASN A 38 4.69 -8.16 1.60
N GLY A 39 3.74 -7.40 1.04
CA GLY A 39 3.26 -7.59 -0.32
C GLY A 39 1.90 -8.26 -0.46
N TRP A 40 1.31 -8.74 0.64
CA TRP A 40 0.06 -9.51 0.65
C TRP A 40 -1.19 -8.60 0.77
N VAL A 41 -1.34 -7.62 -0.13
CA VAL A 41 -2.47 -6.67 -0.08
C VAL A 41 -3.82 -7.32 -0.37
N GLU A 42 -3.83 -8.44 -1.09
CA GLU A 42 -5.03 -9.23 -1.37
C GLU A 42 -5.68 -9.82 -0.11
N LYS A 43 -4.94 -9.88 1.02
CA LYS A 43 -5.49 -10.22 2.34
C LYS A 43 -6.28 -9.08 2.98
N CYS A 44 -6.19 -7.88 2.43
CA CYS A 44 -6.93 -6.71 2.86
C CYS A 44 -8.26 -6.61 2.09
N SER A 45 -9.36 -6.39 2.80
CA SER A 45 -10.63 -6.10 2.13
C SER A 45 -10.57 -4.73 1.46
N LEU A 46 -11.32 -4.55 0.36
CA LEU A 46 -11.40 -3.25 -0.33
C LEU A 46 -11.82 -2.11 0.60
N ARG A 47 -12.77 -2.37 1.51
CA ARG A 47 -13.20 -1.38 2.51
C ARG A 47 -12.02 -0.93 3.37
N LYS A 48 -11.26 -1.87 3.93
CA LYS A 48 -10.12 -1.56 4.81
C LYS A 48 -8.98 -0.92 4.02
N PHE A 49 -8.73 -1.35 2.78
CA PHE A 49 -7.81 -0.70 1.85
C PHE A 49 -8.14 0.79 1.70
N CYS A 50 -9.40 1.13 1.40
CA CYS A 50 -9.83 2.52 1.26
C CYS A 50 -9.68 3.33 2.56
N GLU A 51 -9.91 2.74 3.73
CA GLU A 51 -9.67 3.39 5.03
C GLU A 51 -8.18 3.71 5.23
N ILE A 52 -7.29 2.77 4.90
CA ILE A 52 -5.84 2.95 4.99
C ILE A 52 -5.38 4.06 4.05
N VAL A 53 -5.80 4.02 2.77
CA VAL A 53 -5.47 5.02 1.75
C VAL A 53 -5.87 6.43 2.21
N LYS A 54 -7.09 6.57 2.76
CA LYS A 54 -7.58 7.84 3.31
C LYS A 54 -6.75 8.32 4.50
N MET A 55 -6.39 7.43 5.42
CA MET A 55 -5.59 7.77 6.60
C MET A 55 -4.17 8.23 6.21
N LEU A 56 -3.58 7.56 5.22
CA LEU A 56 -2.27 7.92 4.66
C LEU A 56 -2.31 9.15 3.73
N GLN A 57 -3.48 9.74 3.51
CA GLN A 57 -3.70 10.90 2.63
C GLN A 57 -3.20 10.68 1.20
N LEU A 58 -3.31 9.44 0.71
CA LEU A 58 -2.94 9.11 -0.67
C LEU A 58 -4.05 9.51 -1.63
N SER A 59 -3.66 10.19 -2.70
CA SER A 59 -4.54 10.54 -3.80
C SER A 59 -4.86 9.33 -4.68
N PRO A 60 -6.00 9.32 -5.38
CA PRO A 60 -6.30 8.27 -6.36
C PRO A 60 -5.24 8.13 -7.44
N GLU A 61 -4.58 9.22 -7.83
CA GLU A 61 -3.51 9.20 -8.83
C GLU A 61 -2.27 8.47 -8.32
N GLU A 62 -1.85 8.70 -7.07
CA GLU A 62 -0.74 7.96 -6.46
C GLU A 62 -1.06 6.47 -6.38
N VAL A 63 -2.28 6.10 -5.98
CA VAL A 63 -2.72 4.69 -5.93
C VAL A 63 -2.79 4.08 -7.33
N TYR A 64 -3.19 4.85 -8.35
CA TYR A 64 -3.34 4.36 -9.72
C TYR A 64 -1.98 4.19 -10.44
N LYS A 65 -1.08 5.18 -10.38
CA LYS A 65 0.28 5.08 -10.96
C LYS A 65 0.97 3.80 -10.49
N SER A 66 0.89 3.59 -9.19
CA SER A 66 1.36 2.41 -8.47
C SER A 66 0.81 1.07 -8.99
N ALA A 67 -0.44 1.04 -9.45
CA ALA A 67 -1.04 -0.15 -10.06
C ALA A 67 -0.65 -0.30 -11.53
N MET A 68 -0.40 0.81 -12.24
CA MET A 68 -0.12 0.83 -13.68
C MET A 68 1.37 0.70 -14.02
N ASP A 69 2.30 1.03 -13.12
CA ASP A 69 3.73 0.76 -13.29
C ASP A 69 4.04 -0.76 -13.37
N ILE A 70 3.07 -1.61 -13.04
CA ILE A 70 3.10 -3.07 -13.27
C ILE A 70 2.73 -3.41 -14.73
N ALA A 71 1.96 -2.56 -15.41
CA ALA A 71 1.47 -2.76 -16.78
C ALA A 71 2.30 -2.01 -17.84
N GLY A 72 3.22 -1.13 -17.44
CA GLY A 72 4.06 -0.34 -18.35
C GLY A 72 5.19 -1.10 -19.06
N ASP A 73 5.48 -2.33 -18.64
CA ASP A 73 6.64 -3.12 -19.13
C ASP A 73 6.30 -4.05 -20.33
N ILE A 74 5.17 -3.83 -21.02
CA ILE A 74 4.72 -4.64 -22.19
C ILE A 74 4.93 -3.97 -23.55
N ASN A 75 5.62 -2.83 -23.64
CA ASN A 75 6.00 -2.24 -24.94
C ASN A 75 7.48 -2.50 -25.25
N GLY A 76 7.82 -3.78 -25.42
CA GLY A 76 8.97 -4.18 -26.20
C GLY A 76 8.73 -3.80 -27.67
N GLU A 77 9.54 -2.87 -28.15
CA GLU A 77 9.82 -2.47 -29.53
C GLU A 77 9.09 -3.26 -30.64
N CYS A 78 8.09 -2.62 -31.28
CA CYS A 78 7.84 -2.88 -32.70
C CYS A 78 8.70 -1.92 -33.52
N ASN A 79 9.93 -2.34 -33.84
CA ASN A 79 10.75 -1.63 -34.80
C ASN A 79 10.27 -1.96 -36.23
N SER A 80 9.77 -0.91 -36.89
CA SER A 80 9.64 -0.61 -38.35
C SER A 80 9.67 -1.75 -39.37
#